data_AF-A0A8T4JBU8-F1
#
_entry.id   AF-A0A8T4JBU8-F1
#
_cell.length_a   1.000
_cell.length_b   1.000
_cell.length_c   1.000
_cell.angle_alpha   90.00
_cell.angle_beta   90.00
_cell.angle_gamma   90.00
#
_symmetry.space_group_name_H-M   'P 1'
#
loop_
_entity.id
_entity.type
_entity.pdbx_description
1 polymer ?
#
loop_
_entity_poly.entity_id
_entity_poly.type
_entity_poly.pdbx_seq_one_letter_code
_entity_poly.pdbx_strand_id
1 'polypeptide(L)'
;MIDALKKVSDTWNKYTQGTAGIIIYVVVGFLVAYLVNTGMGMAFDTDTPMVAVFSQSMVPTFYKGDLVFVTGSDDYSTGDIIVFDVGNKNYPIIHRVFSIEDDGSFRTKGDNNGFSDPWIVSKENIHGKASFKIPYLGWVKVLFIELLQ
;
A
#
# COMPACT_ATOMS: atom_id res chain seq x y z
N MET A 1 -7.66 14.23 -40.83
CA MET A 1 -7.28 14.25 -39.40
C MET A 1 -8.45 14.65 -38.52
N ILE A 2 -9.07 15.82 -38.74
CA ILE A 2 -10.21 16.31 -37.94
C ILE A 2 -11.43 15.35 -38.00
N ASP A 3 -11.75 14.81 -39.17
CA ASP A 3 -12.90 13.90 -39.32
C ASP A 3 -12.67 12.54 -38.64
N ALA A 4 -11.42 12.07 -38.60
CA ALA A 4 -11.06 10.85 -37.89
C ALA A 4 -11.22 11.04 -36.37
N LEU A 5 -10.80 12.18 -35.84
CA LEU A 5 -10.97 12.53 -34.42
C LEU A 5 -12.45 12.67 -34.03
N LYS A 6 -13.27 13.32 -34.88
CA LYS A 6 -14.72 13.41 -34.68
C LYS A 6 -15.37 12.03 -34.66
N LYS A 7 -15.04 11.17 -35.63
CA LYS A 7 -15.55 9.80 -35.68
C LYS A 7 -15.20 8.99 -34.42
N VAL A 8 -13.97 9.14 -33.91
CA VAL A 8 -13.55 8.50 -32.65
C VAL A 8 -14.35 9.04 -31.47
N SER A 9 -14.48 10.35 -31.36
CA SER A 9 -15.28 11.02 -30.31
C SER A 9 -16.74 10.56 -30.31
N ASP A 10 -17.38 10.51 -31.48
CA ASP A 10 -18.79 10.11 -31.60
C ASP A 10 -18.98 8.63 -31.25
N THR A 11 -18.03 7.79 -31.65
CA THR A 11 -18.01 6.36 -31.28
C THR A 11 -17.85 6.21 -29.77
N TRP A 12 -16.91 6.92 -29.16
CA TRP A 12 -16.70 6.91 -27.71
C TRP A 12 -17.97 7.33 -26.97
N ASN A 13 -18.54 8.49 -27.32
CA ASN A 13 -19.76 9.00 -26.71
C ASN A 13 -20.93 8.03 -26.83
N LYS A 14 -21.05 7.31 -27.95
CA LYS A 14 -22.08 6.28 -28.13
C LYS A 14 -21.95 5.13 -27.13
N TYR A 15 -20.72 4.65 -26.87
CA TYR A 15 -20.49 3.54 -25.94
C TYR A 15 -20.42 3.98 -24.48
N THR A 16 -20.03 5.23 -24.20
CA THR A 16 -19.91 5.75 -22.84
C THR A 16 -21.12 6.51 -22.32
N GLN A 17 -22.23 6.51 -23.05
CA GLN A 17 -23.49 7.10 -22.59
C GLN A 17 -24.31 6.12 -21.74
N GLY A 18 -25.02 6.67 -20.76
CA GLY A 18 -25.91 5.91 -19.87
C GLY A 18 -25.18 4.87 -19.00
N THR A 19 -25.91 3.83 -18.60
CA THR A 19 -25.40 2.79 -17.67
C THR A 19 -24.22 2.02 -18.24
N ALA A 20 -24.17 1.78 -19.56
CA ALA A 20 -23.05 1.12 -20.23
C ALA A 20 -21.74 1.90 -20.05
N GLY A 21 -21.80 3.23 -20.13
CA GLY A 21 -20.66 4.09 -19.87
C GLY A 21 -20.15 4.03 -18.44
N ILE A 22 -21.05 4.02 -17.46
CA ILE A 22 -20.66 3.89 -16.05
C ILE A 22 -19.89 2.58 -15.84
N ILE A 23 -20.39 1.47 -16.40
CA ILE A 23 -19.72 0.16 -16.31
C ILE A 23 -18.33 0.24 -16.98
N ILE A 24 -18.23 0.83 -18.17
CA ILE A 24 -16.95 0.99 -18.87
C ILE A 24 -15.97 1.79 -18.02
N TYR A 25 -16.37 2.94 -17.47
CA TYR A 25 -15.49 3.77 -16.64
C TYR A 25 -15.05 3.07 -15.36
N VAL A 26 -15.93 2.31 -14.70
CA VAL A 26 -15.58 1.52 -13.53
C VAL A 26 -14.56 0.45 -13.89
N VAL A 27 -14.78 -0.30 -14.97
CA VAL A 27 -13.84 -1.34 -15.44
C VAL A 27 -12.49 -0.74 -15.83
N VAL A 28 -12.49 0.37 -16.57
CA VAL A 28 -11.26 1.09 -16.93
C VAL A 28 -10.55 1.60 -15.67
N GLY A 29 -11.29 2.11 -14.68
CA GLY A 29 -10.75 2.56 -13.40
C GLY A 29 -10.04 1.45 -12.64
N PHE A 30 -10.68 0.28 -12.50
CA PHE A 30 -10.06 -0.89 -11.87
C PHE A 30 -8.83 -1.38 -12.65
N LEU A 31 -8.89 -1.39 -13.98
CA LEU A 31 -7.75 -1.78 -14.82
C LEU A 31 -6.57 -0.81 -14.63
N VAL A 32 -6.81 0.49 -14.67
CA VAL A 32 -5.77 1.51 -14.43
C VAL A 32 -5.19 1.35 -13.02
N ALA A 33 -6.02 1.19 -12.00
CA ALA A 33 -5.55 0.97 -10.63
C ALA A 33 -4.68 -0.29 -10.51
N TYR A 34 -5.08 -1.39 -11.15
CA TYR A 34 -4.30 -2.64 -11.19
C TYR A 34 -2.95 -2.46 -11.91
N LEU A 35 -2.94 -1.77 -13.06
CA LEU A 35 -1.71 -1.49 -13.81
C LEU A 35 -0.77 -0.57 -13.05
N VAL A 36 -1.30 0.47 -12.38
CA VAL A 36 -0.52 1.37 -11.53
C VAL A 36 0.08 0.59 -10.36
N ASN A 37 -0.71 -0.23 -9.66
CA ASN A 37 -0.21 -1.04 -8.55
C ASN A 37 0.87 -2.02 -8.99
N THR A 38 0.63 -2.77 -10.07
CA THR A 38 1.59 -3.72 -10.64
C THR A 38 2.86 -3.02 -11.11
N GLY A 39 2.72 -1.89 -11.81
CA GLY A 39 3.86 -1.11 -12.30
C GLY A 39 4.71 -0.55 -11.16
N MET A 40 4.09 -0.06 -10.08
CA MET A 40 4.83 0.37 -8.89
C MET A 40 5.47 -0.81 -8.16
N GLY A 41 4.79 -1.95 -8.07
CA GLY A 41 5.37 -3.15 -7.46
C GLY A 41 6.64 -3.60 -8.18
N MET A 42 6.65 -3.57 -9.52
CA MET A 42 7.86 -3.83 -10.31
C MET A 42 8.93 -2.74 -10.11
N ALA A 43 8.53 -1.47 -10.04
CA ALA A 43 9.48 -0.36 -9.89
C ALA A 43 10.16 -0.32 -8.52
N PHE A 44 9.45 -0.75 -7.47
CA PHE A 44 9.93 -0.78 -6.10
C PHE A 44 10.30 -2.19 -5.62
N ASP A 45 10.26 -3.20 -6.48
CA ASP A 45 10.58 -4.61 -6.18
C ASP A 45 9.78 -5.19 -4.99
N THR A 46 8.49 -4.88 -4.90
CA THR A 46 7.61 -5.34 -3.81
C THR A 46 6.22 -5.66 -4.31
N ASP A 47 5.53 -6.60 -3.66
CA ASP A 47 4.12 -6.89 -3.93
C ASP A 47 3.16 -5.85 -3.30
N THR A 48 3.66 -5.08 -2.33
CA THR A 48 2.89 -4.11 -1.54
C THR A 48 3.51 -2.72 -1.60
N PRO A 49 3.54 -2.05 -2.78
CA PRO A 49 4.28 -0.81 -2.99
C PRO A 49 3.75 0.39 -2.20
N MET A 50 2.51 0.31 -1.69
CA MET A 50 1.87 1.39 -0.94
C MET A 50 1.01 0.85 0.21
N VAL A 51 1.19 1.42 1.40
CA VAL A 51 0.36 1.12 2.58
C VAL A 51 -0.18 2.41 3.20
N ALA A 52 -1.45 2.39 3.60
CA ALA A 52 -2.05 3.50 4.33
C ALA A 52 -1.93 3.24 5.84
N VAL A 53 -1.45 4.23 6.58
CA VAL A 53 -1.27 4.12 8.03
C VAL A 53 -2.62 4.27 8.72
N PHE A 54 -3.05 3.24 9.44
CA PHE A 54 -4.39 3.19 10.05
C PHE A 54 -4.40 3.52 11.55
N SER A 55 -3.29 3.29 12.26
CA SER A 55 -3.18 3.44 13.72
C SER A 55 -2.19 4.55 14.10
N GLN A 56 -2.05 4.79 15.40
CA GLN A 56 -1.07 5.73 15.98
C GLN A 56 0.19 5.04 16.50
N SER A 57 0.42 3.75 16.19
CA SER A 57 1.56 3.00 16.73
C SER A 57 2.92 3.49 16.23
N MET A 58 2.93 4.20 15.10
CA MET A 58 4.16 4.72 14.47
C MET A 58 4.37 6.22 14.69
N VAL A 59 3.57 6.87 15.53
CA VAL A 59 3.79 8.29 15.89
C VAL A 59 5.12 8.43 16.64
N PRO A 60 5.94 9.47 16.38
CA PRO A 60 5.74 10.59 15.45
C PRO A 60 6.23 10.36 14.02
N THR A 61 6.80 9.19 13.73
CA THR A 61 7.37 8.88 12.41
C THR A 61 6.29 8.84 11.33
N PHE A 62 5.19 8.14 11.58
CA PHE A 62 4.02 8.09 10.71
C PHE A 62 2.73 8.39 11.49
N TYR A 63 1.84 9.12 10.84
CA TYR A 63 0.54 9.48 11.38
C TYR A 63 -0.57 8.74 10.63
N LYS A 64 -1.69 8.49 11.32
CA LYS A 64 -2.89 7.95 10.68
C LYS A 64 -3.28 8.81 9.47
N GLY A 65 -3.47 8.16 8.33
CA GLY A 65 -3.76 8.80 7.06
C GLY A 65 -2.54 9.13 6.20
N ASP A 66 -1.32 8.87 6.66
CA ASP A 66 -0.14 8.87 5.79
C ASP A 66 -0.23 7.71 4.79
N LEU A 67 0.13 7.96 3.53
CA LEU A 67 0.40 6.90 2.54
C LEU A 67 1.91 6.67 2.50
N VAL A 68 2.36 5.47 2.84
CA VAL A 68 3.78 5.10 2.87
C VAL A 68 4.09 4.21 1.68
N PHE A 69 5.16 4.54 0.98
CA PHE A 69 5.70 3.74 -0.11
C PHE A 69 6.70 2.73 0.43
N VAL A 70 6.65 1.53 -0.13
CA VAL A 70 7.45 0.39 0.30
C VAL A 70 8.39 0.02 -0.84
N THR A 71 9.63 -0.33 -0.51
CA THR A 71 10.61 -0.86 -1.46
C THR A 71 11.12 -2.20 -0.96
N GLY A 72 11.12 -3.20 -1.84
CA GLY A 72 11.67 -4.51 -1.56
C GLY A 72 13.12 -4.44 -1.14
N SER A 73 13.49 -5.34 -0.25
CA SER A 73 14.87 -5.46 0.23
C SER A 73 15.12 -6.90 0.66
N ASP A 74 16.35 -7.35 0.44
CA ASP A 74 16.85 -8.62 0.98
C ASP A 74 17.69 -8.45 2.24
N ASP A 75 18.08 -7.21 2.53
CA ASP A 75 18.89 -6.84 3.68
C ASP A 75 18.05 -6.01 4.64
N TYR A 76 17.99 -6.38 5.91
CA TYR A 76 17.21 -5.70 6.95
C TYR A 76 18.07 -5.56 8.19
N SER A 77 18.06 -4.37 8.77
CA SER A 77 18.86 -4.01 9.93
C SER A 77 17.98 -3.48 11.07
N THR A 78 18.48 -3.58 12.30
CA THR A 78 17.86 -2.91 13.45
C THR A 78 17.69 -1.42 13.15
N GLY A 79 16.49 -0.90 13.40
CA GLY A 79 16.12 0.48 13.12
C GLY A 79 15.38 0.67 11.79
N ASP A 80 15.42 -0.28 10.87
CA ASP A 80 14.62 -0.23 9.64
C ASP A 80 13.12 -0.27 9.98
N ILE A 81 12.31 0.41 9.17
CA ILE A 81 10.85 0.29 9.26
C ILE A 81 10.39 -0.62 8.14
N ILE A 82 9.74 -1.71 8.50
CA ILE A 82 9.36 -2.77 7.57
C ILE A 82 7.84 -2.94 7.53
N VAL A 83 7.36 -3.37 6.37
CA VAL A 83 5.96 -3.76 6.15
C VAL A 83 5.91 -5.27 6.03
N PHE A 84 5.09 -5.91 6.85
CA PHE A 84 5.03 -7.37 6.95
C PHE A 84 3.64 -7.88 7.30
N ASP A 85 3.36 -9.12 6.95
CA ASP A 85 2.14 -9.82 7.33
C ASP A 85 2.31 -10.61 8.63
N VAL A 86 1.21 -10.77 9.36
CA VAL A 86 1.13 -11.63 10.54
C VAL A 86 -0.04 -12.58 10.33
N GLY A 87 0.19 -13.89 10.47
CA GLY A 87 -0.73 -14.93 10.00
C GLY A 87 -2.18 -14.89 10.54
N ASN A 88 -2.46 -14.15 11.61
CA ASN A 88 -3.82 -13.96 12.14
C ASN A 88 -4.47 -12.62 11.72
N LYS A 89 -3.83 -11.85 10.83
CA LYS A 89 -4.33 -10.55 10.36
C LYS A 89 -4.50 -10.55 8.86
N ASN A 90 -5.59 -9.93 8.40
CA ASN A 90 -5.88 -9.76 6.97
C ASN A 90 -5.36 -8.41 6.42
N TYR A 91 -4.39 -7.81 7.11
CA TYR A 91 -3.79 -6.53 6.73
C TYR A 91 -2.33 -6.49 7.18
N PRO A 92 -1.45 -5.84 6.38
CA PRO A 92 -0.04 -5.73 6.73
C PRO A 92 0.17 -4.75 7.89
N ILE A 93 1.23 -4.99 8.65
CA ILE A 93 1.70 -4.14 9.76
C ILE A 93 2.95 -3.40 9.29
N ILE A 94 3.05 -2.12 9.69
CA ILE A 94 4.24 -1.30 9.47
C ILE A 94 4.84 -0.93 10.82
N HIS A 95 5.99 -1.49 11.19
CA HIS A 95 6.68 -1.22 12.46
C HIS A 95 8.21 -1.24 12.28
N ARG A 96 8.93 -0.72 13.29
CA ARG A 96 10.39 -0.67 13.28
C ARG A 96 10.99 -1.98 13.78
N VAL A 97 12.06 -2.46 13.13
CA VAL A 97 12.90 -3.56 13.60
C VAL A 97 13.57 -3.12 14.89
N PHE A 98 13.19 -3.76 15.99
CA PHE A 98 13.73 -3.54 17.33
C PHE A 98 14.98 -4.38 17.58
N SER A 99 14.96 -5.65 17.17
CA SER A 99 16.11 -6.56 17.21
C SER A 99 16.00 -7.63 16.13
N ILE A 100 17.15 -8.23 15.81
CA ILE A 100 17.27 -9.39 14.93
C ILE A 100 17.73 -10.54 15.81
N GLU A 101 17.03 -11.67 15.75
CA GLU A 101 17.35 -12.87 16.50
C GLU A 101 18.46 -13.68 15.79
N ASP A 102 19.06 -14.64 16.51
CA ASP A 102 20.18 -15.44 15.97
C ASP A 102 19.81 -16.28 14.74
N ASP A 103 18.52 -16.61 14.58
CA ASP A 103 17.98 -17.35 13.43
C ASP A 103 17.65 -16.43 12.22
N GLY A 104 17.92 -15.13 12.33
CA GLY A 104 17.66 -14.14 11.30
C GLY A 104 16.21 -13.63 11.26
N SER A 105 15.39 -14.01 12.23
CA SER A 105 14.04 -13.46 12.38
C SER A 105 14.06 -12.09 13.09
N PHE A 106 12.96 -11.35 13.01
CA PHE A 106 12.88 -9.96 13.43
C PHE A 106 11.85 -9.78 14.55
N ARG A 107 12.27 -9.08 15.61
CA ARG A 107 11.33 -8.46 16.56
C ARG A 107 11.03 -7.05 16.10
N THR A 108 9.75 -6.73 16.02
CA THR A 108 9.29 -5.41 15.61
C THR A 108 8.62 -4.67 16.76
N LYS A 109 8.56 -3.34 16.64
CA LYS A 109 7.95 -2.46 17.61
C LYS A 109 7.46 -1.20 16.91
N GLY A 110 6.23 -0.80 17.22
CA GLY A 110 5.74 0.54 16.85
C GLY A 110 6.47 1.62 17.63
N ASP A 111 6.86 2.72 16.96
CA ASP A 111 7.61 3.82 17.57
C ASP A 111 6.91 4.44 18.80
N ASN A 112 5.58 4.39 18.85
CA ASN A 112 4.75 4.87 19.95
C ASN A 112 4.34 3.77 20.95
N ASN A 113 4.81 2.53 20.77
CA ASN A 113 4.45 1.42 21.66
C ASN A 113 5.40 1.36 22.87
N GLY A 114 4.90 0.94 24.03
CA GLY A 114 5.74 0.72 25.22
C GLY A 114 6.63 -0.53 25.11
N PHE A 115 6.13 -1.56 24.45
CA PHE A 115 6.75 -2.89 24.36
C PHE A 115 6.92 -3.33 22.91
N SER A 116 7.76 -4.33 22.68
CA SER A 116 7.85 -5.00 21.38
C SER A 116 6.53 -5.69 21.05
N ASP A 117 6.32 -5.93 19.76
CA ASP A 117 5.18 -6.72 19.32
C ASP A 117 5.25 -8.16 19.87
N PRO A 118 4.10 -8.83 20.06
CA PRO A 118 4.05 -10.18 20.63
C PRO A 118 4.39 -11.29 19.62
N TRP A 119 4.72 -10.96 18.37
CA TRP A 119 5.05 -11.90 17.30
C TRP A 119 6.52 -11.77 16.88
N ILE A 120 7.02 -12.83 16.22
CA ILE A 120 8.30 -12.84 15.52
C ILE A 120 8.00 -12.81 14.03
N VAL A 121 8.69 -11.95 13.29
CA VAL A 121 8.52 -11.79 11.85
C VAL A 121 9.66 -12.52 11.16
N SER A 122 9.35 -13.48 10.30
CA SER A 122 10.34 -14.11 9.44
C SER A 122 10.50 -13.34 8.14
N LYS A 123 11.65 -13.47 7.48
CA LYS A 123 12.00 -12.67 6.30
C LYS A 123 10.98 -12.81 5.17
N GLU A 124 10.44 -14.01 4.97
CA GLU A 124 9.45 -14.32 3.94
C GLU A 124 8.09 -13.63 4.14
N ASN A 125 7.81 -13.12 5.34
CA ASN A 125 6.60 -12.36 5.63
C ASN A 125 6.79 -10.84 5.44
N ILE A 126 8.00 -10.38 5.05
CA ILE A 126 8.30 -8.96 4.86
C ILE A 126 8.13 -8.59 3.39
N HIS A 127 7.30 -7.58 3.13
CA HIS A 127 7.05 -7.03 1.79
C HIS A 127 8.11 -6.00 1.38
N GLY A 128 8.77 -5.37 2.34
CA GLY A 128 9.85 -4.42 2.09
C GLY A 128 10.06 -3.40 3.21
N LYS A 129 10.91 -2.41 2.94
CA LYS A 129 11.18 -1.27 3.81
C LYS A 129 10.30 -0.08 3.45
N ALA A 130 9.95 0.71 4.45
CA ALA A 130 9.33 2.02 4.22
C ALA A 130 10.37 2.99 3.63
N SER A 131 10.06 3.59 2.49
CA SER A 131 10.99 4.44 1.73
C SER A 131 10.68 5.93 1.89
N PHE A 132 9.44 6.33 1.57
CA PHE A 132 8.97 7.70 1.75
C PHE A 132 7.46 7.72 1.99
N LYS A 133 6.93 8.87 2.43
CA LYS A 133 5.50 9.04 2.72
C LYS A 133 4.92 10.27 2.05
N ILE A 134 3.63 10.20 1.72
CA ILE A 134 2.80 11.34 1.35
C ILE A 134 1.78 11.55 2.47
N PRO A 135 1.89 12.64 3.25
CA PRO A 135 0.95 12.92 4.32
C PRO A 135 -0.49 13.04 3.82
N TYR A 136 -1.43 12.57 4.63
CA TYR A 136 -2.89 12.66 4.42
C TYR A 136 -3.48 11.91 3.21
N LEU A 137 -2.67 11.48 2.23
CA LEU A 137 -3.18 10.80 1.03
C LEU A 137 -3.79 9.42 1.35
N GLY A 138 -3.35 8.78 2.43
CA GLY A 138 -3.88 7.52 2.92
C GLY A 138 -5.31 7.63 3.45
N TRP A 139 -5.82 8.83 3.75
CA TRP A 139 -7.20 9.01 4.22
C TRP A 139 -8.25 8.50 3.24
N VAL A 140 -7.97 8.53 1.93
CA VAL A 140 -8.88 7.95 0.93
C VAL A 140 -9.16 6.47 1.22
N LYS A 141 -8.11 5.70 1.53
CA LYS A 141 -8.22 4.27 1.88
C LYS A 141 -8.79 4.08 3.29
N VAL A 142 -8.35 4.90 4.26
CA VAL A 142 -8.82 4.81 5.66
C VAL A 142 -10.33 5.04 5.75
N LEU A 143 -10.85 6.12 5.16
CA LEU A 143 -12.28 6.44 5.18
C LEU A 143 -13.11 5.36 4.50
N PHE A 144 -12.61 4.78 3.40
CA PHE A 144 -13.28 3.69 2.72
C PHE A 144 -13.40 2.45 3.61
N ILE A 145 -12.32 2.07 4.32
CA ILE A 145 -12.34 0.94 5.25
C ILE A 145 -13.27 1.21 6.43
N GLU A 146 -13.21 2.40 7.03
CA GLU A 146 -14.09 2.77 8.15
C GLU A 146 -15.57 2.81 7.78
N LEU A 147 -15.90 3.14 6.52
CA LEU A 147 -17.29 3.13 6.02
C LEU A 147 -17.85 1.71 5.84
N LEU A 148 -16.99 0.70 5.63
CA LEU A 148 -17.39 -0.68 5.33
C LEU A 148 -17.42 -1.59 6.58
N GLN A 149 -17.10 -1.06 7.75
CA GLN A 149 -17.11 -1.77 9.05
C GLN A 149 -18.28 -1.30 9.91
#